data_AF-A0A229GN97-F1
#
_entry.id   AF-A0A229GN97-F1
#
_cell.length_a   1.000
_cell.length_b   1.000
_cell.length_c   1.000
_cell.angle_alpha   90.00
_cell.angle_beta   90.00
_cell.angle_gamma   90.00
#
_symmetry.space_group_name_H-M   'P 1'
#
loop_
_entity.id
_entity.type
_entity.pdbx_description
1 polymer ?
#
loop_
_entity_poly.entity_id
_entity_poly.type
_entity_poly.pdbx_seq_one_letter_code
_entity_poly.pdbx_strand_id
1 'polypeptide(L)'
;MFSFANGEVYPGLINPTWGTYTNVGEKRMPVHHRWEGTLWPDIVLVDTAKDNSPRLIVEVETEDTINEVTLDRVWKLDMDECPTFYLFVPAGTATKTAELLLKFRGMCKIPRALYTYEFDDLYNVVVTPV
;
A
#
# COMPACT_ATOMS: atom_id res chain seq x y z
N MET A 1 15.06 6.14 -0.98
CA MET A 1 14.45 6.04 0.36
C MET A 1 13.17 6.86 0.28
N PHE A 2 12.00 6.22 0.38
CA PHE A 2 10.72 6.93 0.37
C PHE A 2 10.51 7.57 1.74
N SER A 3 10.37 8.90 1.79
CA SER A 3 9.98 9.61 3.01
C SER A 3 8.48 9.92 2.94
N PHE A 4 7.69 9.26 3.78
CA PHE A 4 6.26 9.56 3.88
C PHE A 4 6.08 10.87 4.66
N ALA A 5 5.16 11.73 4.20
CA ALA A 5 4.96 13.08 4.76
C ALA A 5 4.54 13.09 6.25
N ASN A 6 4.00 11.96 6.74
CA ASN A 6 3.67 11.76 8.14
C ASN A 6 4.80 10.94 8.79
N GLY A 7 5.74 11.61 9.45
CA GLY A 7 6.98 11.06 10.03
C GLY A 7 6.82 10.04 11.16
N GLU A 8 5.80 9.18 11.13
CA GLU A 8 5.51 8.18 12.16
C GLU A 8 5.84 6.74 11.72
N VAL A 9 6.05 6.50 10.42
CA VAL A 9 6.13 5.12 9.89
C VAL A 9 7.38 4.91 9.02
N TYR A 10 8.54 4.80 9.66
CA TYR A 10 9.77 4.38 8.99
C TYR A 10 10.72 3.59 9.92
N PRO A 11 11.51 2.64 9.37
CA PRO A 11 12.61 2.02 10.09
C PRO A 11 13.61 3.07 10.58
N GLY A 12 14.09 2.95 11.82
CA GLY A 12 15.06 3.91 12.34
C GLY A 12 15.32 3.73 13.83
N LEU A 13 15.94 4.74 14.46
CA LEU A 13 16.29 4.68 15.89
C LEU A 13 15.08 4.44 16.79
N ILE A 14 13.91 4.95 16.41
CA ILE A 14 12.65 4.78 17.15
C ILE A 14 12.06 3.38 16.90
N ASN A 15 12.21 2.86 15.68
CA ASN A 15 11.67 1.57 15.26
C ASN A 15 12.80 0.68 14.69
N PRO A 16 13.75 0.22 15.53
CA PRO A 16 14.97 -0.43 15.05
C PRO A 16 14.72 -1.83 14.49
N THR A 17 13.60 -2.44 14.84
CA THR A 17 13.19 -3.78 14.40
C THR A 17 12.30 -3.74 13.16
N TRP A 18 11.98 -2.55 12.64
CA TRP A 18 11.13 -2.45 11.47
C TRP A 18 11.95 -2.64 10.20
N GLY A 19 11.41 -3.41 9.26
CA GLY A 19 12.04 -3.72 7.97
C GLY A 19 11.06 -3.52 6.81
N THR A 20 11.55 -2.95 5.72
CA THR A 20 10.77 -2.75 4.48
C THR A 20 11.14 -3.82 3.46
N TYR A 21 10.13 -4.43 2.85
CA TYR A 21 10.26 -5.46 1.84
C TYR A 21 9.39 -5.11 0.62
N THR A 22 9.84 -5.50 -0.56
CA THR A 22 9.10 -5.40 -1.81
C THR A 22 8.80 -6.79 -2.34
N ASN A 23 7.59 -7.04 -2.84
CA ASN A 23 7.21 -8.32 -3.45
C ASN A 23 7.13 -8.28 -4.98
N VAL A 24 7.43 -7.13 -5.59
CA VAL A 24 7.51 -6.97 -7.05
C VAL A 24 8.73 -7.73 -7.58
N GLY A 25 8.50 -8.64 -8.53
CA GLY A 25 9.52 -9.49 -9.16
C GLY A 25 9.92 -10.72 -8.32
N GLU A 26 10.19 -10.54 -7.03
CA GLU A 26 10.49 -11.64 -6.10
C GLU A 26 9.63 -11.51 -4.83
N LYS A 27 8.93 -12.60 -4.50
CA LYS A 27 8.05 -12.71 -3.32
C LYS A 27 8.88 -12.90 -2.05
N ARG A 28 9.13 -11.81 -1.32
CA ARG A 28 10.07 -11.76 -0.19
C ARG A 28 9.42 -11.74 1.18
N MET A 29 8.28 -11.09 1.34
CA MET A 29 7.60 -10.95 2.62
C MET A 29 6.08 -11.11 2.48
N PRO A 30 5.54 -12.29 2.84
CA PRO A 30 4.10 -12.51 2.82
C PRO A 30 3.39 -11.74 3.95
N VAL A 31 2.10 -11.47 3.74
CA VAL A 31 1.17 -11.12 4.82
C VAL A 31 0.13 -12.22 4.92
N HIS A 32 -0.04 -12.82 6.09
CA HIS A 32 -1.00 -13.91 6.28
C HIS A 32 -2.39 -13.36 6.57
N HIS A 33 -3.31 -13.52 5.62
CA HIS A 33 -4.72 -13.19 5.80
C HIS A 33 -5.45 -14.32 6.52
N ARG A 34 -6.23 -13.96 7.53
CA ARG A 34 -6.96 -14.92 8.38
C ARG A 34 -7.94 -15.86 7.63
N TRP A 35 -8.41 -15.46 6.44
CA TRP A 35 -9.41 -16.22 5.66
C TRP A 35 -8.99 -16.61 4.25
N GLU A 36 -8.05 -15.86 3.64
CA GLU A 36 -7.75 -15.94 2.19
C GLU A 36 -6.34 -16.51 1.94
N GLY A 37 -5.65 -16.92 3.02
CA GLY A 37 -4.32 -17.48 2.94
C GLY A 37 -3.25 -16.39 2.91
N THR A 38 -2.33 -16.47 1.95
CA THR A 38 -1.14 -15.61 1.93
C THR A 38 -1.28 -14.51 0.88
N LEU A 39 -1.24 -13.27 1.33
CA LEU A 39 -1.18 -12.06 0.51
C LEU A 39 0.27 -11.71 0.17
N TRP A 40 0.44 -10.98 -0.93
CA TRP A 40 1.73 -10.53 -1.43
C TRP A 40 1.67 -9.07 -1.86
N PRO A 41 1.54 -8.12 -0.91
CA PRO A 41 1.43 -6.71 -1.26
C PRO A 41 2.72 -6.19 -1.88
N ASP A 42 2.65 -5.19 -2.75
CA ASP A 42 3.81 -4.66 -3.47
C ASP A 42 4.94 -4.23 -2.54
N ILE A 43 4.60 -3.52 -1.45
CA ILE A 43 5.53 -3.12 -0.42
C ILE A 43 4.91 -3.36 0.96
N VAL A 44 5.67 -3.97 1.85
CA VAL A 44 5.28 -4.18 3.24
C VAL A 44 6.37 -3.73 4.19
N LEU A 45 5.95 -3.01 5.22
CA LEU A 45 6.76 -2.70 6.38
C LEU A 45 6.32 -3.60 7.53
N VAL A 46 7.25 -4.34 8.10
CA VAL A 46 6.97 -5.29 9.19
C VAL A 46 7.83 -4.99 10.41
N ASP A 47 7.35 -5.39 11.58
CA ASP A 47 8.14 -5.46 12.81
C ASP A 47 8.74 -6.85 12.95
N THR A 48 10.02 -6.98 12.59
CA THR A 48 10.73 -8.28 12.54
C THR A 48 10.88 -8.94 13.92
N ALA A 49 10.80 -8.17 15.00
CA ALA A 49 10.82 -8.71 16.37
C ALA A 49 9.46 -9.25 16.82
N LYS A 50 8.38 -9.00 16.05
CA LYS A 50 7.02 -9.47 16.36
C LYS A 50 6.48 -10.32 15.24
N ASP A 51 7.23 -11.36 14.90
CA ASP A 51 6.85 -12.36 13.90
C ASP A 51 6.44 -11.74 12.56
N ASN A 52 7.24 -10.76 12.11
CA ASN A 52 6.99 -9.98 10.90
C ASN A 52 5.58 -9.35 10.84
N SER A 53 5.04 -8.92 12.00
CA SER A 53 3.74 -8.26 12.07
C SER A 53 3.70 -7.00 11.17
N PRO A 54 2.72 -6.87 10.26
CA PRO A 54 2.63 -5.75 9.34
C PRO A 54 2.33 -4.44 10.07
N ARG A 55 3.07 -3.38 9.70
CA ARG A 55 2.96 -2.01 10.23
C ARG A 55 2.43 -1.02 9.19
N LEU A 56 2.74 -1.29 7.93
CA LEU A 56 2.23 -0.58 6.76
C LEU A 56 2.21 -1.54 5.58
N ILE A 57 1.11 -1.53 4.85
CA ILE A 57 1.01 -2.14 3.52
C ILE A 57 0.87 -1.02 2.49
N VAL A 58 1.54 -1.18 1.36
CA VAL A 58 1.44 -0.28 0.21
C VAL A 58 1.18 -1.10 -1.05
N GLU A 59 0.21 -0.65 -1.84
CA GLU A 59 0.00 -1.13 -3.20
C GLU A 59 0.26 -0.02 -4.22
N VAL A 60 0.85 -0.41 -5.35
CA VAL A 60 1.22 0.48 -6.45
C VAL A 60 0.48 0.04 -7.71
N GLU A 61 -0.52 0.82 -8.07
CA GLU A 61 -1.43 0.48 -9.15
C GLU A 61 -1.04 1.13 -10.47
N THR A 62 -1.39 0.49 -11.58
CA THR A 62 -1.41 1.10 -12.90
C THR A 62 -2.85 1.48 -13.27
N GLU A 63 -3.04 2.21 -14.37
CA GLU A 63 -4.39 2.59 -14.82
C GLU A 63 -5.29 1.36 -15.06
N ASP A 64 -4.70 0.26 -15.52
CA ASP A 64 -5.39 -1.00 -15.84
C ASP A 64 -5.84 -1.76 -14.58
N THR A 65 -5.09 -1.61 -13.48
CA THR A 65 -5.38 -2.34 -12.23
C THR A 65 -6.31 -1.56 -11.30
N ILE A 66 -6.65 -0.30 -11.61
CA ILE A 66 -7.67 0.49 -10.89
C ILE A 66 -9.08 0.08 -11.36
N ASN A 67 -9.63 -0.95 -10.73
CA ASN A 67 -10.94 -1.51 -11.02
C ASN A 67 -11.55 -2.26 -9.80
N GLU A 68 -12.83 -2.64 -9.91
CA GLU A 68 -13.57 -3.31 -8.81
C GLU A 68 -12.99 -4.68 -8.43
N VAL A 69 -12.37 -5.40 -9.37
CA VAL A 69 -11.78 -6.71 -9.10
C VAL A 69 -10.56 -6.56 -8.21
N THR A 70 -9.68 -5.60 -8.50
CA THR A 70 -8.52 -5.30 -7.66
C THR A 70 -8.93 -4.80 -6.28
N LEU A 71 -9.96 -3.93 -6.20
CA LEU A 71 -10.48 -3.47 -4.92
C LEU A 71 -10.94 -4.65 -4.04
N ASP A 72 -11.73 -5.58 -4.59
CA ASP A 72 -12.31 -6.68 -3.81
C ASP A 72 -11.26 -7.75 -3.46
N ARG A 73 -10.36 -8.07 -4.39
CA ARG A 73 -9.42 -9.19 -4.25
C ARG A 73 -8.04 -8.82 -3.68
N VAL A 74 -7.69 -7.55 -3.67
CA VAL A 74 -6.37 -7.07 -3.21
C VAL A 74 -6.58 -6.07 -2.09
N TRP A 75 -7.00 -4.84 -2.42
CA TRP A 75 -7.00 -3.72 -1.47
C TRP A 75 -7.81 -4.01 -0.20
N LYS A 76 -8.98 -4.62 -0.36
CA LYS A 76 -9.84 -4.98 0.77
C LYS A 76 -9.14 -5.94 1.72
N LEU A 77 -8.46 -6.96 1.20
CA LEU A 77 -7.75 -7.96 2.01
C LEU A 77 -6.56 -7.33 2.73
N ASP A 78 -5.81 -6.46 2.05
CA ASP A 78 -4.67 -5.77 2.66
C ASP A 78 -5.10 -4.79 3.75
N MET A 79 -6.18 -4.05 3.50
CA MET A 79 -6.76 -3.16 4.49
C MET A 79 -7.33 -3.92 5.69
N ASP A 80 -7.79 -5.15 5.51
CA ASP A 80 -8.26 -5.99 6.61
C ASP A 80 -7.12 -6.40 7.54
N GLU A 81 -5.93 -6.71 6.98
CA GLU A 81 -4.75 -7.15 7.74
C GLU A 81 -3.89 -6.02 8.30
N CYS A 82 -3.85 -4.86 7.65
CA CYS A 82 -3.10 -3.71 8.15
C CYS A 82 -3.97 -2.44 8.18
N PRO A 83 -4.15 -1.81 9.37
CA PRO A 83 -4.91 -0.56 9.47
C PRO A 83 -4.21 0.62 8.77
N THR A 84 -2.90 0.51 8.52
CA THR A 84 -2.13 1.49 7.75
C THR A 84 -1.92 0.94 6.36
N PHE A 85 -2.77 1.36 5.43
CA PHE A 85 -2.70 1.00 4.02
C PHE A 85 -2.54 2.25 3.16
N TYR A 86 -1.50 2.31 2.32
CA TYR A 86 -1.27 3.40 1.37
C TYR A 86 -1.49 2.89 -0.05
N LEU A 87 -2.18 3.69 -0.86
CA LEU A 87 -2.43 3.36 -2.27
C LEU A 87 -1.73 4.40 -3.14
N PHE A 88 -0.89 3.93 -4.06
CA PHE A 88 -0.23 4.75 -5.06
C PHE A 88 -0.88 4.48 -6.41
N VAL A 89 -1.33 5.53 -7.08
CA VAL A 89 -2.00 5.44 -8.39
C VAL A 89 -1.37 6.40 -9.40
N PRO A 90 -1.50 6.19 -10.72
CA PRO A 90 -0.94 7.12 -11.69
C PRO A 90 -1.60 8.51 -11.60
N ALA A 91 -0.86 9.57 -11.87
CA ALA A 91 -1.41 10.91 -12.01
C ALA A 91 -2.59 10.93 -13.00
N GLY A 92 -3.64 11.70 -12.69
CA GLY A 92 -4.88 11.73 -13.46
C GLY A 92 -5.92 10.66 -13.09
N THR A 93 -5.55 9.63 -12.34
CA THR A 93 -6.50 8.55 -11.95
C THR A 93 -7.10 8.72 -10.55
N ALA A 94 -6.60 9.68 -9.75
CA ALA A 94 -7.01 9.89 -8.36
C ALA A 94 -8.52 9.98 -8.15
N THR A 95 -9.24 10.73 -9.01
CA THR A 95 -10.69 10.88 -8.90
C THR A 95 -11.42 9.55 -9.10
N LYS A 96 -11.09 8.81 -10.17
CA LYS A 96 -11.67 7.48 -10.44
C LYS A 96 -11.39 6.51 -9.29
N THR A 97 -10.17 6.54 -8.74
CA THR A 97 -9.80 5.71 -7.58
C THR A 97 -10.62 6.09 -6.35
N ALA A 98 -10.77 7.38 -6.06
CA ALA A 98 -11.56 7.85 -4.93
C ALA A 98 -13.04 7.48 -5.08
N GLU A 99 -13.63 7.62 -6.27
CA GLU A 99 -15.00 7.19 -6.56
C GLU A 99 -15.19 5.68 -6.32
N LEU A 100 -14.23 4.88 -6.77
CA LEU A 100 -14.23 3.44 -6.56
C LEU A 100 -14.17 3.10 -5.06
N LEU A 101 -13.28 3.72 -4.29
CA LEU A 101 -13.20 3.52 -2.84
C LEU A 101 -14.48 3.96 -2.11
N LEU A 102 -15.08 5.08 -2.52
CA LEU A 102 -16.31 5.60 -1.92
C LEU A 102 -17.51 4.69 -2.18
N LYS A 103 -17.60 4.09 -3.38
CA LYS A 103 -18.66 3.12 -3.73
C LYS A 103 -18.67 1.92 -2.78
N PHE A 104 -17.53 1.57 -2.19
CA PHE A 104 -17.36 0.41 -1.31
C PHE A 104 -17.11 0.77 0.17
N ARG A 105 -17.25 2.04 0.58
CA ARG A 105 -16.98 2.52 1.94
C ARG A 105 -17.72 1.78 3.07
N GLY A 106 -18.84 1.13 2.77
CA GLY A 106 -19.60 0.30 3.72
C GLY A 106 -19.19 -1.18 3.75
N MET A 107 -18.33 -1.61 2.83
CA MET A 107 -17.91 -3.00 2.61
C MET A 107 -16.42 -3.22 2.83
N CYS A 108 -15.60 -2.18 2.69
CA CYS A 108 -14.16 -2.20 2.97
C CYS A 108 -13.76 -0.95 3.77
N LYS A 109 -12.61 -1.02 4.45
CA LYS A 109 -11.98 0.17 5.03
C LYS A 109 -11.53 1.13 3.91
N ILE A 110 -11.11 2.32 4.28
CA ILE A 110 -10.53 3.31 3.35
C ILE A 110 -9.02 3.33 3.56
N PRO A 111 -8.20 3.47 2.50
CA PRO A 111 -6.77 3.72 2.64
C PRO A 111 -6.49 4.87 3.61
N ARG A 112 -5.42 4.71 4.38
CA ARG A 112 -4.92 5.77 5.26
C ARG A 112 -4.38 6.96 4.46
N ALA A 113 -3.84 6.69 3.27
CA ALA A 113 -3.41 7.71 2.33
C ALA A 113 -3.57 7.23 0.88
N LEU A 114 -3.94 8.15 0.01
CA LEU A 114 -3.92 8.00 -1.44
C LEU A 114 -2.86 8.97 -1.98
N TYR A 115 -1.95 8.46 -2.78
CA TYR A 115 -0.94 9.24 -3.46
C TYR A 115 -1.07 9.04 -4.97
N THR A 116 -0.80 10.09 -5.74
CA THR A 116 -0.51 9.95 -7.15
C THR A 116 0.99 9.82 -7.37
N TYR A 117 1.37 9.11 -8.43
CA TYR A 117 2.74 9.11 -8.93
C TYR A 117 2.79 9.42 -10.43
N GLU A 118 3.88 10.04 -10.86
CA GLU A 118 4.25 10.23 -12.26
C GLU A 118 5.77 10.21 -12.40
N PHE A 119 6.25 10.20 -13.65
CA PHE A 119 7.68 10.31 -13.95
C PHE A 119 7.97 11.71 -14.49
N ASP A 120 8.98 12.39 -13.92
CA ASP A 120 9.47 13.64 -14.49
C ASP A 120 10.25 13.40 -15.79
N ASP A 121 10.69 14.49 -16.44
CA ASP A 121 11.47 14.45 -17.69
C ASP A 121 12.82 13.71 -17.56
N LEU A 122 13.27 13.45 -16.33
CA LEU A 122 14.49 12.72 -15.99
C LEU A 122 14.21 11.29 -15.53
N TYR A 123 12.96 10.81 -15.66
CA TYR A 123 12.49 9.50 -15.20
C TYR A 123 12.57 9.29 -13.68
N ASN A 124 12.60 10.36 -12.89
CA ASN A 124 12.42 10.25 -11.45
C ASN A 124 10.93 10.10 -11.12
N VAL A 125 10.62 9.29 -10.11
CA VAL A 125 9.26 9.18 -9.60
C VAL A 125 8.94 10.41 -8.74
N VAL A 126 7.90 11.13 -9.13
CA VAL A 126 7.30 12.22 -8.36
C VAL A 126 6.03 11.70 -7.70
N VAL A 127 5.87 11.94 -6.39
CA VAL A 127 4.73 11.48 -5.60
C VAL A 127 4.01 12.68 -5.00
N THR A 128 2.68 12.74 -5.17
CA THR A 128 1.85 13.84 -4.65
C THR A 128 0.70 13.29 -3.79
N PRO A 129 0.47 13.82 -2.57
CA PRO A 129 -0.70 13.43 -1.78
C PRO A 129 -2.00 13.94 -2.43
N VAL A 130 -3.06 13.13 -2.35
CA VAL A 130 -4.42 13.47 -2.83
C VAL A 130 -5.28 14.02 -1.70
#